data_AF-K1RFD3-F1
#
_entry.id   AF-K1RFD3-F1
#
_cell.length_a   1.000
_cell.length_b   1.000
_cell.length_c   1.000
_cell.angle_alpha   90.00
_cell.angle_beta   90.00
_cell.angle_gamma   90.00
#
_symmetry.space_group_name_H-M   'P 1'
#
loop_
_entity.id
_entity.type
_entity.pdbx_description
1 polymer ?
#
loop_
_entity_poly.entity_id
_entity_poly.type
_entity_poly.pdbx_seq_one_letter_code
_entity_poly.pdbx_strand_id
1 'polypeptide(L)'
;MGKVDLLSPEEEVTLAERMQKGNEAAERIANEGDAIPAEERAQLEKDIKLGDRAKKRLAEANLRLVVSIAKRYVGRGMLFLDLIQEGNLGLIKAVEKFDSTKGFKFSTYATWWIRQAITRAIADQARTIRIPVHMVETINKVIRVSRQLLQELGHDPSPEEIAKEMNMPVTGARHSQDRAGAGHRSRRRSARRRTPTSATSSPTRTPPSPAR
;
A
#
# COMPACT_ATOMS: atom_id res chain seq x y z
N MET A 1 15.44 -7.16 -8.51
CA MET A 1 14.19 -7.87 -8.14
C MET A 1 13.86 -9.05 -9.07
N GLY A 2 14.46 -9.18 -10.27
CA GLY A 2 14.22 -10.31 -11.19
C GLY A 2 15.20 -11.50 -11.05
N LYS A 3 15.94 -11.61 -9.95
CA LYS A 3 17.08 -12.55 -9.79
C LYS A 3 16.85 -13.64 -8.74
N VAL A 4 15.68 -13.66 -8.10
CA VAL A 4 15.32 -14.62 -7.05
C VAL A 4 14.18 -15.48 -7.55
N ASP A 5 14.39 -16.79 -7.54
CA ASP A 5 13.41 -17.77 -7.99
C ASP A 5 12.21 -17.84 -7.04
N LEU A 6 11.07 -18.21 -7.60
CA LEU A 6 9.86 -18.48 -6.83
C LEU A 6 10.06 -19.76 -6.01
N LEU A 7 9.56 -19.75 -4.78
CA LEU A 7 9.66 -20.90 -3.88
C LEU A 7 8.57 -21.92 -4.20
N SER A 8 8.90 -23.19 -4.06
CA SER A 8 7.93 -24.28 -3.98
C SER A 8 7.23 -24.29 -2.61
N PRO A 9 6.06 -24.93 -2.49
CA PRO A 9 5.39 -25.07 -1.19
C PRO A 9 6.27 -25.79 -0.14
N GLU A 10 7.06 -26.78 -0.55
CA GLU A 10 7.97 -27.52 0.32
C GLU A 10 9.14 -26.63 0.81
N GLU A 11 9.64 -25.77 -0.06
CA GLU A 11 10.66 -24.78 0.30
C GLU A 11 10.09 -23.72 1.27
N GLU A 12 8.84 -23.28 1.08
CA GLU A 12 8.17 -22.37 2.03
C GLU A 12 8.09 -22.98 3.43
N VAL A 13 7.72 -24.26 3.53
CA VAL A 13 7.67 -25.00 4.81
C VAL A 13 9.06 -25.11 5.43
N THR A 14 10.06 -25.52 4.64
CA THR A 14 11.45 -25.68 5.11
C THR A 14 12.02 -24.37 5.66
N LEU A 15 11.72 -23.23 5.01
CA LEU A 15 12.15 -21.92 5.48
C LEU A 15 11.43 -21.52 6.75
N ALA A 16 10.12 -21.78 6.85
CA ALA A 16 9.32 -21.50 8.04
C ALA A 16 9.83 -22.29 9.27
N GLU A 17 10.15 -23.57 9.12
CA GLU A 17 10.71 -24.40 10.20
C GLU A 17 12.06 -23.86 10.69
N ARG A 18 12.95 -23.45 9.77
CA ARG A 18 14.24 -22.82 10.13
C ARG A 18 14.05 -21.51 10.87
N MET A 19 13.05 -20.71 10.48
CA MET A 19 12.70 -19.47 11.18
C MET A 19 12.19 -19.75 12.58
N GLN A 20 11.30 -20.74 12.74
CA GLN A 20 10.77 -21.14 14.03
C GLN A 20 11.88 -21.62 14.96
N LYS A 21 12.75 -22.53 14.49
CA LYS A 21 13.91 -22.99 15.26
C LYS A 21 14.84 -21.85 15.68
N GLY A 22 15.07 -20.88 14.79
CA GLY A 22 15.85 -19.69 15.11
C GLY A 22 15.20 -18.80 16.17
N ASN A 23 13.89 -18.62 16.13
CA ASN A 23 13.15 -17.85 17.13
C ASN A 23 13.16 -18.54 18.50
N GLU A 24 12.91 -19.85 18.55
CA GLU A 24 12.97 -20.65 19.78
C GLU A 24 14.37 -20.60 20.40
N ALA A 25 15.41 -20.64 19.56
CA ALA A 25 16.79 -20.48 20.03
C ALA A 25 17.06 -19.08 20.61
N ALA A 26 16.54 -18.03 19.98
CA ALA A 26 16.67 -16.66 20.49
C ALA A 26 15.91 -16.46 21.81
N GLU A 27 14.69 -17.00 21.94
CA GLU A 27 13.91 -16.96 23.17
C GLU A 27 14.60 -17.70 24.31
N ARG A 28 15.19 -18.86 24.02
CA ARG A 28 15.94 -19.63 25.02
C ARG A 28 17.16 -18.87 25.54
N ILE A 29 17.95 -18.28 24.65
CA ILE A 29 19.09 -17.43 25.05
C ILE A 29 18.60 -16.24 25.90
N ALA A 30 17.48 -15.62 25.54
CA ALA A 30 16.93 -14.49 26.29
C ALA A 30 16.46 -14.89 27.71
N ASN A 31 15.94 -16.10 27.88
CA ASN A 31 15.40 -16.58 29.15
C ASN A 31 16.47 -17.18 30.08
N GLU A 32 17.37 -18.01 29.54
CA GLU A 32 18.34 -18.77 30.33
C GLU A 32 19.71 -18.06 30.43
N GLY A 33 20.03 -17.14 29.52
CA GLY A 33 21.24 -16.31 29.57
C GLY A 33 22.53 -17.12 29.78
N ASP A 34 23.22 -16.85 30.88
CA ASP A 34 24.50 -17.48 31.24
C ASP A 34 24.36 -18.91 31.78
N ALA A 35 23.13 -19.40 32.04
CA ALA A 35 22.90 -20.77 32.47
C ALA A 35 23.10 -21.80 31.33
N ILE A 36 23.20 -21.34 30.08
CA ILE A 36 23.37 -22.20 28.91
C ILE A 36 24.85 -22.58 28.74
N PRO A 37 25.20 -23.88 28.66
CA PRO A 37 26.55 -24.33 28.36
C PRO A 37 27.11 -23.72 27.06
N ALA A 38 28.41 -23.43 27.03
CA ALA A 38 29.04 -22.73 25.90
C ALA A 38 28.84 -23.43 24.53
N GLU A 39 28.91 -24.78 24.50
CA GLU A 39 28.65 -25.56 23.28
C GLU A 39 27.20 -25.43 22.81
N GLU A 40 26.24 -25.48 23.74
CA GLU A 40 24.82 -25.35 23.43
C GLU A 40 24.49 -23.93 22.98
N ARG A 41 25.07 -22.91 23.62
CA ARG A 41 24.96 -21.50 23.21
C ARG A 41 25.47 -21.30 21.79
N ALA A 42 26.59 -21.90 21.41
CA ALA A 42 27.12 -21.82 20.05
C ALA A 42 26.18 -22.44 19.01
N GLN A 43 25.51 -23.55 19.36
CA GLN A 43 24.52 -24.18 18.49
C GLN A 43 23.25 -23.34 18.36
N LEU A 44 22.75 -22.74 19.45
CA LEU A 44 21.61 -21.81 19.42
C LEU A 44 21.91 -20.57 18.56
N GLU A 45 23.09 -19.97 18.71
CA GLU A 45 23.51 -18.84 17.86
C GLU A 45 23.56 -19.22 16.36
N LYS A 46 23.94 -20.45 16.04
CA LYS A 46 23.92 -20.97 14.67
C LYS A 46 22.49 -21.10 14.15
N ASP A 47 21.58 -21.60 14.96
CA ASP A 47 20.17 -21.74 14.60
C ASP A 47 19.50 -20.37 14.39
N ILE A 48 19.81 -19.37 15.22
CA ILE A 48 19.38 -17.97 15.01
C ILE A 48 19.84 -17.44 13.64
N LYS A 49 21.13 -17.60 13.33
CA LYS A 49 21.69 -17.15 12.03
C LYS A 49 21.03 -17.86 10.84
N LEU A 50 20.68 -19.13 10.98
CA LEU A 50 19.95 -19.87 9.95
C LEU A 50 18.51 -19.39 9.80
N GLY A 51 17.83 -19.10 10.91
CA GLY A 51 16.50 -18.51 10.93
C GLY A 51 16.46 -17.14 10.24
N ASP A 52 17.42 -16.26 10.53
CA ASP A 52 17.54 -14.94 9.90
C ASP A 52 17.75 -15.03 8.38
N ARG A 53 18.59 -15.97 7.94
CA ARG A 53 18.79 -16.24 6.51
C ARG A 53 17.52 -16.76 5.86
N ALA A 54 16.79 -17.64 6.54
CA ALA A 54 15.52 -18.18 6.05
C ALA A 54 14.45 -17.08 5.92
N LYS A 55 14.32 -16.22 6.94
CA LYS A 55 13.45 -15.03 6.93
C LYS A 55 13.75 -14.13 5.74
N LYS A 56 15.02 -13.81 5.51
CA LYS A 56 15.47 -12.98 4.38
C LYS A 56 15.13 -13.64 3.05
N ARG A 57 15.41 -14.94 2.89
CA ARG A 57 15.11 -15.69 1.67
C ARG A 57 13.61 -15.72 1.36
N LEU A 58 12.77 -15.99 2.37
CA LEU A 58 11.31 -16.04 2.20
C LEU A 58 10.75 -14.67 1.80
N ALA A 59 11.26 -13.58 2.40
CA ALA A 59 10.88 -12.22 2.01
C ALA A 59 11.33 -11.89 0.56
N GLU A 60 12.59 -12.15 0.22
CA GLU A 60 13.16 -11.82 -1.09
C GLU A 60 12.44 -12.52 -2.25
N ALA A 61 12.07 -13.79 -2.08
CA ALA A 61 11.32 -14.54 -3.07
C ALA A 61 9.92 -13.97 -3.34
N ASN A 62 9.35 -13.26 -2.37
CA ASN A 62 7.98 -12.74 -2.41
C ASN A 62 7.88 -11.23 -2.73
N LEU A 63 8.99 -10.54 -3.03
CA LEU A 63 8.95 -9.12 -3.39
C LEU A 63 8.10 -8.84 -4.64
N ARG A 64 8.01 -9.78 -5.58
CA ARG A 64 7.16 -9.67 -6.77
C ARG A 64 5.67 -9.62 -6.43
N LEU A 65 5.25 -10.32 -5.36
CA LEU A 65 3.87 -10.29 -4.86
C LEU A 65 3.51 -8.90 -4.33
N VAL A 66 4.43 -8.24 -3.63
CA VAL A 66 4.21 -6.86 -3.14
C VAL A 66 3.96 -5.92 -4.29
N VAL A 67 4.82 -5.96 -5.32
CA VAL A 67 4.69 -5.13 -6.51
C VAL A 67 3.35 -5.35 -7.21
N SER A 68 2.91 -6.60 -7.37
CA SER A 68 1.64 -6.91 -8.05
C SER A 68 0.42 -6.42 -7.26
N ILE A 69 0.46 -6.48 -5.92
CA ILE A 69 -0.59 -5.95 -5.05
C ILE A 69 -0.60 -4.42 -5.07
N ALA A 70 0.57 -3.77 -4.94
CA ALA A 70 0.72 -2.33 -4.87
C ALA A 70 0.22 -1.60 -6.13
N LYS A 71 0.33 -2.23 -7.31
CA LYS A 71 -0.19 -1.69 -8.58
C LYS A 71 -1.68 -1.30 -8.50
N ARG A 72 -2.50 -1.99 -7.71
CA ARG A 72 -3.94 -1.69 -7.53
C ARG A 72 -4.23 -0.42 -6.73
N TYR A 73 -3.21 0.15 -6.10
CA TYR A 73 -3.32 1.32 -5.22
C TYR A 73 -2.66 2.57 -5.82
N VAL A 74 -2.09 2.47 -7.03
CA VAL A 74 -1.53 3.62 -7.75
C VAL A 74 -2.61 4.68 -7.99
N GLY A 75 -2.23 5.95 -7.91
CA GLY A 75 -3.14 7.08 -8.12
C GLY A 75 -3.97 7.47 -6.90
N ARG A 76 -3.76 6.84 -5.73
CA ARG A 76 -4.48 7.15 -4.48
C ARG A 76 -3.79 8.19 -3.58
N GLY A 77 -2.93 9.03 -4.16
CA GLY A 77 -2.26 10.14 -3.46
C GLY A 77 -0.87 9.81 -2.88
N MET A 78 -0.34 8.62 -3.14
CA MET A 78 1.01 8.19 -2.75
C MET A 78 1.79 7.71 -3.98
N LEU A 79 3.11 7.89 -4.00
CA LEU A 79 3.96 7.43 -5.11
C LEU A 79 3.99 5.90 -5.16
N PHE A 80 4.21 5.34 -6.35
CA PHE A 80 4.22 3.88 -6.52
C PHE A 80 5.35 3.20 -5.74
N LEU A 81 6.53 3.83 -5.66
CA LEU A 81 7.65 3.31 -4.88
C LEU A 81 7.31 3.29 -3.39
N ASP A 82 6.69 4.35 -2.86
CA ASP A 82 6.28 4.40 -1.45
C ASP A 82 5.25 3.29 -1.12
N LEU A 83 4.29 3.05 -2.01
CA LEU A 83 3.33 1.93 -1.87
C LEU A 83 4.05 0.57 -1.81
N ILE A 84 5.10 0.38 -2.62
CA ILE A 84 5.91 -0.85 -2.58
C ILE A 84 6.67 -0.95 -1.26
N GLN A 85 7.25 0.15 -0.78
CA GLN A 85 8.00 0.15 0.49
C GLN A 85 7.09 -0.21 1.67
N GLU A 86 5.91 0.41 1.75
CA GLU A 86 4.92 0.10 2.80
C GLU A 86 4.39 -1.34 2.67
N GLY A 87 4.19 -1.82 1.44
CA GLY A 87 3.87 -3.21 1.18
C GLY A 87 4.97 -4.18 1.61
N ASN A 88 6.25 -3.82 1.45
CA ASN A 88 7.38 -4.62 1.90
C ASN A 88 7.43 -4.70 3.43
N LEU A 89 7.10 -3.62 4.15
CA LEU A 89 6.94 -3.66 5.61
C LEU A 89 5.81 -4.62 6.03
N GLY A 90 4.70 -4.63 5.29
CA GLY A 90 3.62 -5.61 5.46
C GLY A 90 4.09 -7.04 5.21
N LEU A 91 4.88 -7.27 4.16
CA LEU A 91 5.46 -8.58 3.84
C LEU A 91 6.36 -9.09 4.96
N ILE A 92 7.26 -8.25 5.49
CA ILE A 92 8.16 -8.65 6.59
C ILE A 92 7.37 -9.11 7.81
N LYS A 93 6.29 -8.38 8.17
CA LYS A 93 5.38 -8.79 9.26
C LYS A 93 4.67 -10.12 8.97
N ALA A 94 4.32 -10.37 7.71
CA ALA A 94 3.73 -11.65 7.31
C ALA A 94 4.74 -12.79 7.46
N VAL A 95 6.00 -12.57 7.07
CA VAL A 95 7.08 -13.56 7.24
C VAL A 95 7.26 -13.88 8.72
N GLU A 96 7.33 -12.87 9.59
CA GLU A 96 7.51 -13.06 11.04
C GLU A 96 6.40 -13.86 11.72
N LYS A 97 5.19 -13.82 11.17
CA LYS A 97 3.99 -14.45 11.76
C LYS A 97 3.49 -15.65 10.97
N PHE A 98 4.22 -16.07 9.94
CA PHE A 98 3.81 -17.16 9.09
C PHE A 98 3.93 -18.49 9.85
N ASP A 99 2.91 -19.30 9.72
CA ASP A 99 2.80 -20.61 10.36
C ASP A 99 2.49 -21.65 9.27
N SER A 100 3.48 -22.48 8.96
CA SER A 100 3.40 -23.52 7.94
C SER A 100 2.51 -24.69 8.35
N THR A 101 2.27 -24.90 9.66
CA THR A 101 1.46 -26.02 10.17
C THR A 101 0.00 -25.93 9.75
N LYS A 102 -0.47 -24.72 9.39
CA LYS A 102 -1.84 -24.46 8.94
C LYS A 102 -2.12 -24.94 7.51
N GLY A 103 -1.10 -25.38 6.76
CA GLY A 103 -1.28 -25.97 5.43
C GLY A 103 -1.67 -24.99 4.32
N PHE A 104 -1.58 -23.68 4.55
CA PHE A 104 -1.82 -22.66 3.53
C PHE A 104 -0.52 -22.13 2.95
N LYS A 105 -0.50 -21.90 1.62
CA LYS A 105 0.62 -21.23 0.94
C LYS A 105 0.90 -19.86 1.55
N PHE A 106 2.18 -19.47 1.63
CA PHE A 106 2.59 -18.20 2.20
C PHE A 106 1.92 -16.99 1.53
N SER A 107 1.81 -17.01 0.19
CA SER A 107 1.19 -15.93 -0.59
C SER A 107 -0.24 -15.59 -0.16
N THR A 108 -1.03 -16.58 0.26
CA THR A 108 -2.40 -16.40 0.77
C THR A 108 -2.39 -15.54 2.03
N TYR A 109 -1.52 -15.87 2.98
CA TYR A 109 -1.38 -15.16 4.24
C TYR A 109 -0.76 -13.76 4.04
N ALA A 110 0.32 -13.66 3.27
CA ALA A 110 1.04 -12.42 3.02
C ALA A 110 0.17 -11.36 2.34
N THR A 111 -0.74 -11.78 1.47
CA THR A 111 -1.62 -10.86 0.74
C THR A 111 -2.47 -9.98 1.67
N TRP A 112 -2.89 -10.49 2.84
CA TRP A 112 -3.64 -9.69 3.81
C TRP A 112 -2.78 -8.61 4.45
N TRP A 113 -1.60 -8.99 4.96
CA TRP A 113 -0.65 -8.07 5.59
C TRP A 113 -0.13 -6.99 4.64
N ILE A 114 0.16 -7.34 3.38
CA ILE A 114 0.59 -6.40 2.35
C ILE A 114 -0.53 -5.38 2.07
N ARG A 115 -1.77 -5.85 1.88
CA ARG A 115 -2.92 -4.96 1.65
C ARG A 115 -3.18 -4.04 2.84
N GLN A 116 -3.05 -4.57 4.06
CA GLN A 116 -3.26 -3.81 5.30
C GLN A 116 -2.22 -2.70 5.44
N ALA A 117 -0.93 -3.02 5.27
CA ALA A 117 0.14 -2.04 5.37
C ALA A 117 -0.01 -0.92 4.34
N ILE A 118 -0.28 -1.25 3.08
CA ILE A 118 -0.51 -0.26 2.01
C ILE A 118 -1.72 0.63 2.31
N THR A 119 -2.85 0.02 2.68
CA THR A 119 -4.09 0.77 2.94
C THR A 119 -3.93 1.71 4.15
N ARG A 120 -3.22 1.24 5.17
CA ARG A 120 -2.89 2.03 6.36
C ARG A 120 -1.99 3.21 6.02
N ALA A 121 -0.93 2.98 5.26
CA ALA A 121 0.00 4.04 4.85
C ALA A 121 -0.68 5.11 3.99
N ILE A 122 -1.58 4.71 3.08
CA ILE A 122 -2.38 5.66 2.30
C ILE A 122 -3.22 6.55 3.23
N ALA A 123 -3.87 5.96 4.23
CA ALA A 123 -4.70 6.72 5.17
C ALA A 123 -3.87 7.72 5.99
N ASP A 124 -2.65 7.35 6.38
CA ASP A 124 -1.77 8.18 7.20
C ASP A 124 -1.02 9.26 6.42
N GLN A 125 -0.61 8.97 5.17
CA GLN A 125 0.39 9.78 4.46
C GLN A 125 -0.06 10.35 3.11
N ALA A 126 -1.14 9.83 2.47
CA ALA A 126 -1.49 10.24 1.09
C ALA A 126 -2.07 11.66 0.96
N ARG A 127 -2.21 12.39 2.08
CA ARG A 127 -2.80 13.72 2.14
C ARG A 127 -1.77 14.70 2.69
N THR A 128 -1.67 15.87 2.05
CA THR A 128 -0.79 16.96 2.50
C THR A 128 -1.08 17.39 3.94
N ILE A 129 -2.35 17.43 4.32
CA ILE A 129 -2.78 17.62 5.70
C ILE A 129 -3.27 16.28 6.21
N ARG A 130 -2.59 15.74 7.23
CA ARG A 130 -2.90 14.43 7.82
C ARG A 130 -4.30 14.43 8.41
N ILE A 131 -5.05 13.39 8.09
CA ILE A 131 -6.38 13.12 8.66
C ILE A 131 -6.28 11.84 9.49
N PRO A 132 -6.83 11.79 10.71
CA PRO A 132 -6.86 10.55 11.50
C PRO A 132 -7.54 9.39 10.77
N VAL A 133 -7.07 8.16 10.95
CA VAL A 133 -7.55 7.01 10.17
C VAL A 133 -9.04 6.71 10.37
N HIS A 134 -9.57 6.85 11.58
CA HIS A 134 -11.02 6.69 11.81
C HIS A 134 -11.85 7.65 10.94
N MET A 135 -11.36 8.87 10.70
CA MET A 135 -12.03 9.83 9.80
C MET A 135 -11.89 9.40 8.33
N VAL A 136 -10.75 8.83 7.92
CA VAL A 136 -10.58 8.29 6.56
C VAL A 136 -11.52 7.10 6.33
N GLU A 137 -11.71 6.24 7.32
CA GLU A 137 -12.67 5.13 7.30
C GLU A 137 -14.11 5.66 7.16
N THR A 138 -14.49 6.67 7.95
CA THR A 138 -15.80 7.33 7.83
C THR A 138 -16.00 7.91 6.43
N ILE A 139 -15.01 8.63 5.89
CA ILE A 139 -15.06 9.20 4.54
C ILE A 139 -15.26 8.11 3.48
N ASN A 140 -14.50 7.01 3.56
CA ASN A 140 -14.63 5.89 2.62
C ASN A 140 -15.99 5.20 2.72
N LYS A 141 -16.55 5.08 3.93
CA LYS A 141 -17.89 4.52 4.15
C LYS A 141 -18.98 5.45 3.56
N VAL A 142 -18.87 6.75 3.79
CA VAL A 142 -19.74 7.78 3.17
C VAL A 142 -19.68 7.71 1.65
N ILE A 143 -18.48 7.62 1.04
CA ILE A 143 -18.34 7.47 -0.42
C ILE A 143 -19.01 6.20 -0.93
N ARG A 144 -18.89 5.08 -0.18
CA ARG A 144 -19.51 3.81 -0.57
C ARG A 144 -21.02 3.87 -0.52
N VAL A 145 -21.60 4.38 0.56
CA VAL A 145 -23.05 4.53 0.73
C VAL A 145 -23.61 5.53 -0.27
N SER A 146 -22.92 6.64 -0.51
CA SER A 146 -23.32 7.61 -1.53
C SER A 146 -23.38 6.97 -2.93
N ARG A 147 -22.44 6.08 -3.29
CA ARG A 147 -22.49 5.34 -4.57
C ARG A 147 -23.63 4.32 -4.63
N GLN A 148 -23.93 3.66 -3.52
CA GLN A 148 -25.04 2.72 -3.44
C GLN A 148 -26.38 3.45 -3.61
N LEU A 149 -26.60 4.53 -2.85
CA LEU A 149 -27.81 5.35 -2.94
C LEU A 149 -27.97 5.97 -4.33
N LEU A 150 -26.88 6.40 -4.98
CA LEU A 150 -26.93 6.87 -6.37
C LEU A 150 -27.49 5.80 -7.33
N GLN A 151 -27.11 4.54 -7.13
CA GLN A 151 -27.59 3.43 -7.95
C GLN A 151 -29.06 3.08 -7.65
N GLU A 152 -29.49 3.19 -6.40
CA GLU A 152 -30.86 2.87 -5.96
C GLU A 152 -31.86 3.98 -6.27
N LEU A 153 -31.48 5.25 -6.09
CA LEU A 153 -32.34 6.43 -6.24
C LEU A 153 -32.28 7.04 -7.64
N GLY A 154 -31.21 6.76 -8.40
CA GLY A 154 -31.01 7.31 -9.75
C GLY A 154 -30.58 8.78 -9.78
N HIS A 155 -30.26 9.38 -8.64
CA HIS A 155 -29.72 10.75 -8.53
C HIS A 155 -28.64 10.86 -7.46
N ASP A 156 -27.85 11.95 -7.48
CA ASP A 156 -26.85 12.21 -6.45
C ASP A 156 -27.54 12.37 -5.08
N PRO A 157 -27.17 11.57 -4.07
CA PRO A 157 -27.82 11.61 -2.76
C PRO A 157 -27.37 12.83 -1.95
N SER A 158 -28.32 13.45 -1.27
CA SER A 158 -28.12 14.56 -0.34
C SER A 158 -27.35 14.13 0.91
N PRO A 159 -26.66 15.07 1.61
CA PRO A 159 -26.04 14.79 2.90
C PRO A 159 -27.02 14.19 3.92
N GLU A 160 -28.28 14.60 3.88
CA GLU A 160 -29.37 14.14 4.75
C GLU A 160 -29.73 12.67 4.48
N GLU A 161 -29.85 12.27 3.21
CA GLU A 161 -30.11 10.87 2.82
C GLU A 161 -28.95 9.95 3.22
N ILE A 162 -27.72 10.39 2.99
CA ILE A 162 -26.52 9.64 3.39
C ILE A 162 -26.46 9.51 4.92
N ALA A 163 -26.73 10.59 5.65
CA ALA A 163 -26.72 10.59 7.10
C ALA A 163 -27.76 9.62 7.69
N LYS A 164 -28.96 9.59 7.10
CA LYS A 164 -30.04 8.67 7.45
C LYS A 164 -29.62 7.21 7.25
N GLU A 165 -29.07 6.88 6.08
CA GLU A 165 -28.61 5.51 5.78
C GLU A 165 -27.42 5.09 6.65
N MET A 166 -26.54 6.03 6.98
CA MET A 166 -25.36 5.80 7.81
C MET A 166 -25.65 5.81 9.32
N ASN A 167 -26.89 6.12 9.73
CA ASN A 167 -27.31 6.37 11.10
C ASN A 167 -26.34 7.30 11.86
N MET A 168 -26.02 8.44 11.25
CA MET A 168 -25.09 9.43 11.81
C MET A 168 -25.65 10.85 11.67
N PRO A 169 -25.13 11.84 12.42
CA PRO A 169 -25.57 13.22 12.27
C PRO A 169 -25.28 13.78 10.87
N VAL A 170 -26.20 14.57 10.31
CA VAL A 170 -26.06 15.25 9.00
C VAL A 170 -24.79 16.10 8.93
N THR A 171 -24.45 16.76 10.03
CA THR A 171 -23.20 17.52 10.15
C THR A 171 -21.98 16.62 9.89
N GLY A 172 -21.94 15.41 10.43
CA GLY A 172 -20.85 14.46 10.21
C GLY A 172 -20.77 13.95 8.76
N ALA A 173 -21.91 13.68 8.13
CA ALA A 173 -21.97 13.30 6.72
C ALA A 173 -21.46 14.42 5.80
N ARG A 174 -21.93 15.66 6.02
CA ARG A 174 -21.49 16.86 5.28
C ARG A 174 -19.99 17.11 5.45
N HIS A 175 -19.48 17.10 6.68
CA HIS A 175 -18.03 17.25 6.94
C HIS A 175 -17.19 16.19 6.23
N SER A 176 -17.70 14.95 6.15
CA SER A 176 -17.02 13.85 5.46
C SER A 176 -17.02 14.04 3.94
N GLN A 177 -18.12 14.51 3.35
CA GLN A 177 -18.21 14.85 1.92
C GLN A 177 -17.29 16.02 1.55
N ASP A 178 -17.24 17.08 2.37
CA ASP A 178 -16.36 18.24 2.12
C ASP A 178 -14.88 17.84 2.11
N ARG A 179 -14.48 17.01 3.07
CA ARG A 179 -13.12 16.47 3.17
C ARG A 179 -12.79 15.50 2.05
N ALA A 180 -13.77 14.81 1.47
CA ALA A 180 -13.58 13.98 0.28
C ALA A 180 -13.26 14.84 -0.95
N GLY A 181 -13.97 15.95 -1.15
CA GLY A 181 -13.82 16.83 -2.32
C GLY A 181 -12.55 17.69 -2.34
N ALA A 182 -11.99 18.02 -1.17
CA ALA A 182 -10.82 18.91 -1.06
C ALA A 182 -9.53 18.35 -1.70
N GLY A 183 -9.38 17.03 -1.83
CA GLY A 183 -8.19 16.41 -2.46
C GLY A 183 -8.18 16.48 -4.00
N HIS A 184 -9.36 16.64 -4.64
CA HIS A 184 -9.49 16.53 -6.10
C HIS A 184 -9.40 17.89 -6.83
N ARG A 185 -9.75 19.00 -6.16
CA ARG A 185 -9.84 20.34 -6.79
C ARG A 185 -8.47 20.92 -7.18
N SER A 186 -7.37 20.48 -6.57
CA SER A 186 -6.03 21.01 -6.87
C SER A 186 -5.53 20.63 -8.27
N ARG A 187 -6.03 19.55 -8.88
CA ARG A 187 -5.60 19.10 -10.22
C ARG A 187 -6.28 19.84 -11.39
N ARG A 188 -7.48 20.39 -11.20
CA ARG A 188 -8.22 21.09 -12.28
C ARG A 188 -7.78 22.53 -12.50
N ARG A 189 -7.15 23.19 -11.52
CA ARG A 189 -6.74 24.60 -11.64
C ARG A 189 -5.46 24.80 -12.48
N SER A 190 -4.57 23.80 -12.52
CA SER A 190 -3.30 23.89 -13.25
C SER A 190 -3.43 23.70 -14.77
N ALA A 191 -4.54 23.14 -15.25
CA ALA A 191 -4.78 22.91 -16.68
C ALA A 191 -5.40 24.13 -17.42
N ARG A 192 -5.83 25.18 -16.69
CA ARG A 192 -6.59 26.30 -17.27
C ARG A 192 -5.80 27.61 -17.41
N ARG A 193 -4.47 27.60 -17.19
CA ARG A 193 -3.61 28.80 -17.16
C ARG A 193 -2.50 28.85 -18.23
N ARG A 194 -2.58 28.04 -19.29
CA ARG A 194 -1.66 28.14 -20.42
C ARG A 194 -2.41 28.43 -21.72
N THR A 195 -2.78 29.69 -21.90
CA THR A 195 -2.94 30.29 -23.23
C THR A 195 -1.94 31.43 -23.31
N PRO A 196 -0.89 31.35 -24.14
CA PRO A 196 -0.01 32.48 -24.36
C PRO A 196 -0.65 33.43 -25.39
N THR A 197 -0.72 34.70 -25.00
CA THR A 197 -1.04 35.88 -25.80
C THR A 197 0.17 36.34 -26.63
N SER A 198 -0.12 36.87 -27.84
CA SER A 198 0.70 37.77 -28.70
C SER A 198 2.03 37.20 -29.26
N ALA A 199 2.55 37.51 -30.44
CA ALA A 199 2.26 38.35 -31.61
C ALA A 199 3.02 37.69 -32.80
N THR A 200 2.79 37.97 -34.08
CA THR A 200 3.51 39.03 -34.82
C THR A 200 2.93 39.09 -36.23
N SER A 201 2.48 40.27 -36.62
CA SER A 201 2.15 40.72 -37.97
C SER A 201 3.44 41.08 -38.72
N SER A 202 3.56 40.72 -40.00
CA SER A 202 4.44 41.42 -40.96
C SER A 202 3.96 41.21 -42.41
N PRO A 203 4.21 42.18 -43.31
CA PRO A 203 3.40 42.40 -44.49
C PRO A 203 4.02 41.88 -45.79
N THR A 204 3.13 41.78 -46.78
CA THR A 204 3.27 41.43 -48.20
C THR A 204 4.45 42.09 -48.92
N ARG A 205 5.21 41.31 -49.71
CA ARG A 205 5.95 41.81 -50.87
C ARG A 205 5.91 40.78 -52.02
N THR A 206 5.47 41.29 -53.17
CA THR A 206 5.14 40.70 -54.47
C THR A 206 6.35 40.04 -55.17
N PRO A 207 6.18 39.07 -56.10
CA PRO A 207 7.27 38.37 -56.76
C PRO A 207 7.72 39.06 -58.07
N PRO A 208 8.93 38.77 -58.60
CA PRO A 208 9.35 39.27 -59.90
C PRO A 208 8.75 38.42 -61.05
N SER A 209 8.37 39.12 -62.12
CA SER A 209 7.84 38.55 -63.38
C SER A 209 8.97 37.94 -64.24
N PRO A 210 8.68 36.94 -65.10
CA PRO A 210 9.70 36.24 -65.89
C PRO A 210 10.06 36.99 -67.17
N ALA A 211 11.28 36.78 -67.66
CA ALA A 211 11.78 37.30 -68.92
C ALA A 211 11.21 36.54 -70.13
N ARG A 212 10.36 37.19 -70.92
CA ARG A 212 10.48 37.36 -72.40
C ARG A 212 9.27 38.11 -72.96
#